data_AF-A0A674B3Q4-F1
#
_entry.id   AF-A0A674B3Q4-F1
#
_cell.length_a   1.000
_cell.length_b   1.000
_cell.length_c   1.000
_cell.angle_alpha   90.00
_cell.angle_beta   90.00
_cell.angle_gamma   90.00
#
_symmetry.space_group_name_H-M   'P 1'
#
loop_
_entity.id
_entity.type
_entity.pdbx_description
1 polymer ?
#
loop_
_entity_poly.entity_id
_entity_poly.type
_entity_poly.pdbx_seq_one_letter_code
_entity_poly.pdbx_strand_id
1 'polypeptide(L)'
;MMERMECGAVVINGYIYVTGGYSYSKEMYLQSIEKYDPELDTWEVVGNLRSPASTHGCIWIHSVLCLSMYFYNKPQLNPIDASPLCHTDHV
;
A
#
# COMPACT_ATOMS: atom_id res chain seq x y z
N MET A 1 -10.46 -12.86 16.13
CA MET A 1 -10.63 -11.58 15.42
C MET A 1 -10.44 -10.46 16.42
N MET A 2 -9.71 -9.39 16.07
CA MET A 2 -9.59 -8.21 16.94
C MET A 2 -10.69 -7.22 16.60
N GLU A 3 -11.40 -6.69 17.60
CA GLU A 3 -12.30 -5.57 17.33
C GLU A 3 -11.50 -4.34 16.93
N ARG A 4 -12.00 -3.62 15.93
CA ARG A 4 -11.37 -2.40 15.44
C ARG A 4 -12.42 -1.42 14.95
N MET A 5 -12.09 -0.14 15.07
CA MET A 5 -12.77 0.94 14.39
C MET A 5 -11.79 1.67 13.45
N GLU A 6 -12.33 2.54 12.60
CA GLU A 6 -11.52 3.45 11.77
C GLU A 6 -10.50 2.74 10.86
N CYS A 7 -10.74 1.47 10.51
CA CYS A 7 -9.89 0.71 9.61
C CYS A 7 -10.22 0.97 8.14
N GLY A 8 -9.25 0.73 7.26
CA GLY A 8 -9.48 0.71 5.82
C GLY A 8 -9.82 -0.70 5.36
N ALA A 9 -10.81 -0.86 4.47
CA ALA A 9 -11.18 -2.15 3.89
C ALA A 9 -11.22 -2.09 2.36
N VAL A 10 -10.85 -3.19 1.70
CA VAL A 10 -10.85 -3.30 0.23
C VAL A 10 -11.06 -4.74 -0.22
N VAL A 11 -11.68 -4.94 -1.38
CA VAL A 11 -11.79 -6.26 -2.02
C VAL A 11 -10.69 -6.41 -3.06
N ILE A 12 -9.93 -7.50 -2.99
CA ILE A 12 -8.88 -7.84 -3.95
C ILE A 12 -9.05 -9.29 -4.35
N ASN A 13 -9.26 -9.55 -5.64
CA ASN A 13 -9.41 -10.90 -6.21
C ASN A 13 -10.43 -11.79 -5.45
N GLY A 14 -11.54 -11.21 -4.98
CA GLY A 14 -12.59 -11.96 -4.25
C GLY A 14 -12.37 -12.08 -2.74
N TYR A 15 -11.24 -11.64 -2.21
CA TYR A 15 -10.94 -11.61 -0.77
C TYR A 15 -11.16 -10.22 -0.18
N ILE A 16 -11.57 -10.14 1.09
CA ILE A 16 -11.67 -8.86 1.81
C ILE A 16 -10.38 -8.64 2.57
N TYR A 17 -9.77 -7.47 2.42
CA TYR A 17 -8.60 -7.05 3.20
C TYR A 17 -9.01 -5.93 4.13
N VAL A 18 -8.60 -6.01 5.38
CA VAL A 18 -8.78 -4.99 6.41
C VAL A 18 -7.42 -4.55 6.92
N THR A 19 -7.20 -3.25 7.01
CA THR A 19 -5.90 -2.64 7.31
C THR A 19 -6.02 -1.65 8.46
N GLY A 20 -5.10 -1.75 9.42
CA GLY A 20 -4.99 -0.82 10.54
C GLY A 20 -6.27 -0.72 11.39
N GLY A 21 -6.57 0.48 11.86
CA GLY A 21 -7.64 0.82 12.78
C GLY A 21 -7.17 1.01 14.21
N TYR A 22 -8.12 1.23 15.12
CA TYR A 22 -7.87 1.33 16.56
C TYR A 22 -8.63 0.24 17.31
N SER A 23 -7.96 -0.46 18.23
CA SER A 23 -8.57 -1.44 19.12
C SER A 23 -8.73 -0.84 20.52
N TYR A 24 -9.96 -0.80 21.02
CA TYR A 24 -10.25 -0.33 22.38
C TYR A 24 -9.78 -1.33 23.44
N SER A 25 -9.92 -2.64 23.24
CA SER A 25 -9.48 -3.62 24.24
C SER A 25 -7.98 -3.60 24.48
N LYS A 26 -7.21 -3.19 23.47
CA LYS A 26 -5.75 -3.11 23.52
C LYS A 26 -5.21 -1.69 23.69
N GLU A 27 -6.09 -0.70 23.68
CA GLU A 27 -5.76 0.72 23.74
C GLU A 27 -4.64 1.12 22.76
N MET A 28 -4.69 0.59 21.53
CA MET A 28 -3.62 0.80 20.55
C MET A 28 -4.12 0.90 19.11
N TYR A 29 -3.35 1.65 18.31
CA TYR A 29 -3.46 1.64 16.87
C TYR A 29 -2.86 0.36 16.29
N LEU A 30 -3.59 -0.24 15.36
CA LEU A 30 -3.20 -1.45 14.68
C LEU A 30 -2.41 -1.11 13.42
N GLN A 31 -1.48 -1.99 13.10
CA GLN A 31 -0.78 -2.00 11.81
C GLN A 31 -1.10 -3.29 11.02
N SER A 32 -1.89 -4.21 11.57
CA SER A 32 -2.16 -5.49 10.92
C SER A 32 -2.91 -5.30 9.59
N ILE A 33 -2.60 -6.19 8.65
CA ILE A 33 -3.34 -6.42 7.42
C ILE A 33 -3.94 -7.82 7.55
N GLU A 34 -5.26 -7.90 7.54
CA GLU A 34 -6.00 -9.14 7.70
C GLU A 34 -6.80 -9.42 6.43
N LYS A 35 -6.73 -10.66 5.94
CA LYS A 35 -7.46 -11.14 4.76
C LYS A 35 -8.57 -12.08 5.21
N TYR A 36 -9.76 -11.88 4.69
CA TYR A 36 -10.88 -12.79 4.77
C TYR A 36 -11.00 -13.63 3.52
N ASP A 37 -11.06 -14.94 3.70
CA ASP A 37 -11.41 -15.92 2.69
C ASP A 37 -12.89 -16.32 2.86
N PRO A 38 -13.79 -15.94 1.93
CA PRO A 38 -15.20 -16.28 2.01
C PRO A 38 -15.51 -17.75 1.69
N GLU A 39 -14.62 -18.48 1.01
CA GLU A 39 -14.81 -19.92 0.75
C GLU A 39 -14.52 -20.74 1.99
N LEU A 40 -13.50 -20.33 2.74
CA LEU A 40 -13.08 -21.00 3.97
C LEU A 40 -13.74 -20.42 5.23
N ASP A 41 -14.41 -19.28 5.12
CA ASP A 41 -14.92 -18.48 6.23
C ASP A 41 -13.86 -18.21 7.31
N THR A 42 -12.67 -17.79 6.86
CA THR A 42 -11.52 -17.58 7.76
C THR A 42 -10.86 -16.24 7.57
N TRP A 43 -10.29 -15.74 8.66
CA TRP A 43 -9.44 -14.57 8.69
C TRP A 43 -8.00 -14.97 8.98
N GLU A 44 -7.06 -14.40 8.25
CA GLU A 44 -5.63 -14.56 8.51
C GLU A 44 -4.89 -13.22 8.46
N VAL A 45 -3.83 -13.09 9.27
CA VAL A 45 -2.94 -11.93 9.22
C VAL A 45 -1.93 -12.15 8.10
N VAL A 46 -1.99 -11.30 7.07
CA VAL A 46 -1.17 -11.43 5.85
C VAL A 46 -0.01 -10.43 5.79
N GLY A 47 0.06 -9.50 6.75
CA GLY A 47 1.16 -8.54 6.83
C GLY A 47 0.90 -7.39 7.80
N ASN A 48 1.76 -6.37 7.73
CA ASN A 48 1.63 -5.14 8.49
C ASN A 48 1.87 -3.90 7.61
N LEU A 49 1.21 -2.80 7.93
CA LEU A 49 1.53 -1.46 7.44
C LEU A 49 2.90 -1.01 7.99
N ARG A 50 3.53 -0.03 7.34
CA ARG A 50 4.82 0.52 7.80
C ARG A 50 4.73 1.27 9.13
N SER A 51 3.55 1.75 9.47
CA SER A 51 3.25 2.44 10.72
C SER A 51 1.77 2.21 11.05
N PRO A 52 1.37 2.25 12.34
CA PRO A 52 -0.04 2.18 12.71
C PRO A 52 -0.85 3.29 12.03
N ALA A 53 -2.06 2.98 11.58
CA ALA A 53 -2.92 3.92 10.86
C ALA A 53 -4.38 3.74 11.25
N SER A 54 -5.13 4.84 11.37
CA SER A 54 -6.60 4.85 11.46
C SER A 54 -7.17 6.00 10.63
N THR A 55 -8.47 5.97 10.35
CA THR A 55 -9.22 6.96 9.54
C THR A 55 -8.69 7.13 8.10
N HIS A 56 -7.96 6.13 7.58
CA HIS A 56 -7.39 6.15 6.24
C HIS A 56 -8.33 5.55 5.18
N GLY A 57 -8.17 6.01 3.94
CA GLY A 57 -8.80 5.38 2.77
C GLY A 57 -8.04 4.13 2.33
N CYS A 58 -8.77 3.11 1.87
CA CYS A 58 -8.20 1.91 1.26
C CYS A 58 -8.88 1.68 -0.09
N ILE A 59 -8.10 1.69 -1.16
CA ILE A 59 -8.60 1.43 -2.52
C ILE A 59 -7.64 0.48 -3.22
N TRP A 60 -8.21 -0.40 -4.03
CA TRP A 60 -7.44 -1.29 -4.90
C TRP A 60 -7.64 -0.82 -6.33
N ILE A 61 -6.53 -0.53 -7.00
CA ILE A 61 -6.50 -0.10 -8.39
C ILE A 61 -5.88 -1.22 -9.20
N HIS A 62 -6.69 -1.87 -10.04
CA HIS A 62 -6.19 -2.82 -11.02
C HIS A 62 -5.29 -2.08 -12.01
N SER A 63 -4.02 -2.48 -12.08
CA SER A 63 -2.91 -1.80 -12.76
C SER A 63 -3.27 -1.04 -14.04
N VAL A 64 -3.48 0.26 -13.91
CA VAL A 64 -3.11 1.29 -14.91
C VAL A 64 -2.72 2.52 -14.10
N LEU A 65 -1.43 2.93 -14.14
CA LEU A 65 -0.84 4.13 -13.50
C LEU A 65 -0.26 4.01 -12.07
N CYS A 66 0.68 3.08 -11.84
CA CYS A 66 1.71 3.27 -10.79
C CYS A 66 2.94 4.06 -11.30
N LEU A 67 2.85 4.68 -12.49
CA LEU A 67 3.92 5.53 -13.04
C LEU A 67 3.88 6.96 -12.49
N SER A 68 2.73 7.48 -12.04
CA SER A 68 2.68 8.86 -11.49
C SER A 68 3.45 8.99 -10.17
N MET A 69 3.42 7.96 -9.32
CA MET A 69 4.15 7.94 -8.05
C MET A 69 5.67 7.83 -8.20
N TYR A 70 6.17 7.32 -9.33
CA TYR A 70 7.61 7.31 -9.61
C TYR A 70 8.14 8.70 -10.03
N PHE A 71 7.30 9.56 -10.61
CA PHE A 71 7.73 10.92 -10.99
C PHE A 71 7.72 11.92 -9.82
N TYR A 72 6.86 11.74 -8.81
CA TYR A 72 6.82 12.65 -7.65
C TYR A 72 7.93 12.44 -6.60
N ASN A 73 8.70 11.35 -6.69
CA ASN A 73 9.77 11.03 -5.74
C ASN A 73 11.18 10.99 -6.36
N LYS A 74 11.42 11.73 -7.45
CA LYS A 74 12.79 12.12 -7.80
C LYS A 74 13.11 13.47 -7.14
N PRO A 75 14.03 13.55 -6.16
CA PRO A 75 14.63 14.83 -5.82
C PRO A 75 15.26 15.39 -7.10
N GLN A 76 15.05 16.67 -7.36
CA GLN A 76 15.56 17.43 -8.50
C GLN A 76 17.06 17.12 -8.68
N LEU A 77 17.42 16.25 -9.64
CA LEU A 77 18.80 16.18 -10.08
C LEU A 77 19.10 17.52 -10.75
N ASN A 78 20.19 18.16 -10.33
CA ASN A 78 20.65 19.40 -10.90
C ASN A 78 20.77 19.25 -12.44
N PRO A 79 20.39 20.27 -13.23
CA PRO A 79 20.45 20.22 -14.69
C PRO A 79 21.86 19.96 -15.28
N ILE A 80 22.89 20.00 -14.43
CA ILE A 80 24.31 19.93 -14.81
C ILE A 80 24.76 18.49 -15.05
N ASP A 81 24.06 17.49 -14.50
CA ASP A 81 24.39 16.07 -14.70
C ASP A 81 23.64 15.44 -15.90
N ALA A 82 22.83 16.23 -16.60
CA ALA A 82 22.12 15.82 -17.81
C ALA A 82 22.99 16.07 -19.06
N SER A 83 24.11 15.38 -19.18
CA SER A 83 24.81 15.29 -20.47
C SER A 83 23.96 14.46 -21.44
N PRO A 84 23.58 14.99 -22.62
CA PRO A 84 23.01 14.15 -23.66
C PRO A 84 24.19 13.46 -24.37
N LEU A 85 24.03 12.18 -24.68
CA LEU A 85 24.06 11.68 -26.05
C LEU A 85 24.17 10.15 -26.05
N CYS A 86 23.16 9.55 -26.65
CA CYS A 86 23.16 8.20 -27.14
C CYS A 86 24.13 8.04 -28.32
N HIS A 87 24.68 6.83 -28.43
CA HIS A 87 25.03 6.08 -29.65
C HIS A 87 26.07 6.69 -30.63
N THR A 88 27.29 6.11 -30.60
CA THR A 88 27.90 5.25 -31.64
C THR A 88 28.23 5.96 -32.95
N ASP A 89 29.50 5.97 -33.34
CA ASP A 89 29.93 5.41 -34.63
C ASP A 89 31.46 5.37 -34.76
N HIS A 90 31.90 4.20 -35.26
CA HIS A 90 33.03 3.86 -36.12
C HIS A 90 34.31 4.73 -36.23
N VAL A 91 35.40 3.93 -36.39
CA VAL A 91 36.84 4.14 -36.71
C VAL A 91 37.77 4.62 -35.62
#